data_AF-A0A1H3QZI4-F1
#
_entry.id   AF-A0A1H3QZI4-F1
#
_cell.length_a   1.000
_cell.length_b   1.000
_cell.length_c   1.000
_cell.angle_alpha   90.00
_cell.angle_beta   90.00
_cell.angle_gamma   90.00
#
_symmetry.space_group_name_H-M   'P 1'
#
loop_
_entity.id
_entity.type
_entity.pdbx_description
1 polymer ?
#
loop_
_entity_poly.entity_id
_entity_poly.type
_entity_poly.pdbx_seq_one_letter_code
_entity_poly.pdbx_strand_id
1 'polypeptide(L)'
;MANQGIRVIAMPDEYTIYVNSGSENKLLKKGHVLMVVETGYELFDTDGKSLGNAMRVKEEVEVVQVYPKYSVCRKRDLDALSFNKHFSLDSKSSYSKLNLNKDSIQPAFSGEVSPIEIGDLVIIK
;
A
#
# COMPACT_ATOMS: atom_id res chain seq x y z
N MET A 1 21.57 1.82 -13.19
CA MET A 1 21.34 1.40 -11.79
C MET A 1 19.87 1.07 -11.68
N ALA A 2 19.51 -0.20 -11.45
CA ALA A 2 18.12 -0.60 -11.38
C ALA A 2 17.46 0.17 -10.23
N ASN A 3 16.36 0.87 -10.51
CA ASN A 3 15.56 1.55 -9.51
C ASN A 3 14.90 0.46 -8.64
N GLN A 4 15.64 -0.07 -7.66
CA GLN A 4 15.11 -1.03 -6.71
C GLN A 4 14.20 -0.25 -5.77
N GLY A 5 12.91 -0.19 -6.11
CA GLY A 5 11.87 0.43 -5.29
C GLY A 5 11.87 -0.11 -3.86
N ILE A 6 11.13 0.57 -2.98
CA ILE A 6 11.03 0.18 -1.58
C ILE A 6 10.33 -1.18 -1.51
N ARG A 7 10.88 -2.11 -0.73
CA ARG A 7 10.39 -3.48 -0.58
C ARG A 7 10.38 -3.92 0.87
N VAL A 8 9.44 -4.81 1.19
CA VAL A 8 9.43 -5.55 2.46
C VAL A 8 10.64 -6.48 2.50
N ILE A 9 11.44 -6.40 3.56
CA ILE A 9 12.65 -7.22 3.74
C ILE A 9 12.59 -8.14 4.97
N ALA A 10 11.74 -7.83 5.94
CA ALA A 10 11.50 -8.68 7.11
C ALA A 10 10.15 -8.35 7.75
N MET A 11 9.59 -9.33 8.45
CA MET A 11 8.35 -9.22 9.23
C MET A 11 8.59 -9.92 10.58
N PRO A 12 9.10 -9.21 11.60
CA PRO A 12 9.42 -9.84 12.89
C PRO A 12 8.19 -10.29 13.68
N ASP A 13 7.03 -9.67 13.44
CA ASP A 13 5.76 -9.96 14.08
C ASP A 13 4.58 -9.53 13.19
N GLU A 14 3.35 -9.76 13.64
CA GLU A 14 2.12 -9.44 12.90
C GLU A 14 1.79 -7.94 12.80
N TYR A 15 2.52 -7.09 13.52
CA TYR A 15 2.28 -5.64 13.58
C TYR A 15 3.35 -4.82 12.87
N THR A 16 4.49 -5.45 12.53
CA THR A 16 5.72 -4.77 12.16
C THR A 16 6.30 -5.33 10.87
N ILE A 17 6.66 -4.45 9.95
CA ILE A 17 7.41 -4.79 8.74
C ILE A 17 8.65 -3.90 8.62
N TYR A 18 9.74 -4.45 8.09
CA TYR A 18 10.95 -3.69 7.76
C TYR A 18 11.04 -3.50 6.25
N VAL A 19 11.46 -2.31 5.83
CA VAL A 19 11.62 -1.97 4.41
C VAL A 19 13.04 -1.52 4.08
N ASN A 20 13.52 -1.84 2.89
CA ASN A 20 14.89 -1.55 2.40
C ASN A 20 15.17 -0.06 2.07
N SER A 21 14.56 0.87 2.81
CA SER A 21 14.80 2.30 2.66
C SER A 21 15.06 2.91 4.02
N GLY A 22 16.27 3.43 4.21
CA GLY A 22 16.70 4.12 5.43
C GLY A 22 17.01 5.60 5.20
N SER A 23 17.69 6.21 6.18
CA SER A 23 18.06 7.63 6.13
C SER A 23 19.13 7.95 5.09
N GLU A 24 19.96 6.98 4.70
CA GLU A 24 20.95 7.14 3.62
C GLU A 24 20.27 7.47 2.27
N ASN A 25 19.07 6.90 2.05
CA ASN A 25 18.30 7.06 0.82
C ASN A 25 17.46 8.35 0.83
N LYS A 26 17.23 8.93 2.01
CA LYS A 26 16.43 10.16 2.26
C LYS A 26 14.99 10.14 1.73
N LEU A 27 14.46 8.97 1.34
CA LEU A 27 13.10 8.82 0.81
C LEU A 27 12.04 8.76 1.92
N LEU A 28 12.38 8.18 3.07
CA LEU A 28 11.45 7.96 4.16
C LEU A 28 11.78 8.84 5.37
N LYS A 29 10.71 9.29 6.04
CA LYS A 29 10.77 9.99 7.33
C LYS A 29 9.77 9.35 8.27
N LYS A 30 10.03 9.45 9.58
CA LYS A 30 9.07 9.03 10.60
C LYS A 30 7.72 9.74 10.37
N GLY A 31 6.63 8.99 10.46
CA GLY A 31 5.26 9.45 10.20
C GLY A 31 4.79 9.32 8.75
N HIS A 32 5.67 8.98 7.79
CA HIS A 32 5.22 8.66 6.43
C HIS A 32 4.29 7.44 6.44
N VAL A 33 3.22 7.53 5.65
CA VAL A 33 2.32 6.41 5.39
C VAL A 33 2.75 5.74 4.10
N LEU A 34 2.90 4.43 4.16
CA LEU A 34 3.27 3.59 3.04
C LEU A 34 2.13 2.62 2.73
N MET A 35 1.98 2.30 1.45
CA MET A 35 1.09 1.26 0.97
C MET A 35 1.92 0.07 0.51
N VAL A 36 1.68 -1.10 1.10
CA VAL A 36 2.19 -2.37 0.57
C VAL A 36 1.24 -2.78 -0.55
N VAL A 37 1.77 -3.05 -1.74
CA VAL A 37 0.95 -3.28 -2.94
C VAL A 37 1.35 -4.55 -3.69
N GLU A 38 0.39 -5.15 -4.35
CA GLU A 38 0.63 -6.11 -5.43
C GLU A 38 0.33 -5.50 -6.79
N THR A 39 1.09 -5.93 -7.79
CA THR A 39 1.00 -5.43 -9.17
C THR A 39 0.18 -6.38 -10.02
N GLY A 40 -0.84 -5.84 -10.69
CA GLY A 40 -1.66 -6.53 -11.69
C GLY A 40 -1.14 -6.32 -13.10
N TYR A 41 -2.04 -6.43 -14.08
CA TYR A 41 -1.71 -6.22 -15.48
C TYR A 41 -1.28 -4.78 -15.77
N GLU A 42 -0.53 -4.60 -16.87
CA GLU A 42 -0.10 -3.30 -17.36
C GLU A 42 -1.27 -2.54 -18.00
N LEU A 43 -1.48 -1.30 -17.57
CA LEU A 43 -2.48 -0.41 -18.12
C LEU A 43 -1.89 0.32 -19.32
N PHE A 44 -2.67 0.39 -20.39
CA PHE A 44 -2.32 1.13 -21.60
C PHE A 44 -3.34 2.25 -21.82
N ASP A 45 -2.85 3.41 -22.23
CA ASP A 45 -3.67 4.50 -22.72
C ASP A 45 -4.30 4.11 -24.07
N THR A 46 -5.30 4.88 -24.51
CA THR A 46 -6.03 4.70 -25.77
C THR A 46 -5.16 4.79 -27.02
N ASP A 47 -3.97 5.38 -26.92
CA ASP A 47 -2.94 5.44 -27.97
C ASP A 47 -1.95 4.24 -27.93
N GLY A 48 -2.15 3.31 -27.00
CA GLY A 48 -1.30 2.14 -26.77
C GLY A 48 -0.08 2.40 -25.90
N LYS A 49 0.08 3.60 -25.32
CA LYS A 49 1.20 3.91 -24.43
C LYS A 49 0.99 3.28 -23.05
N SER A 50 2.04 2.62 -22.55
CA SER A 50 2.01 2.10 -21.17
C SER A 50 1.87 3.22 -20.14
N LEU A 51 0.95 3.03 -19.20
CA LEU A 51 0.70 3.86 -18.02
C LEU A 51 1.23 3.20 -16.73
N GLY A 52 1.86 2.03 -16.85
CA GLY A 52 2.31 1.21 -15.71
C GLY A 52 1.27 0.20 -15.25
N ASN A 53 1.57 -0.53 -14.17
CA ASN A 53 0.73 -1.63 -13.71
C ASN A 53 -0.41 -1.15 -12.82
N ALA A 54 -1.57 -1.79 -12.92
CA ALA A 54 -2.60 -1.71 -11.89
C ALA A 54 -2.00 -2.13 -10.54
N MET A 55 -2.37 -1.44 -9.47
CA MET A 55 -1.89 -1.75 -8.11
C MET A 55 -3.09 -1.99 -7.19
N ARG A 56 -3.01 -3.03 -6.36
CA ARG A 56 -3.96 -3.29 -5.28
C ARG A 56 -3.23 -3.15 -3.96
N VAL A 57 -3.79 -2.33 -3.07
CA VAL A 57 -3.25 -2.13 -1.72
C VAL A 57 -3.55 -3.36 -0.89
N LYS A 58 -2.50 -3.98 -0.34
CA LYS A 58 -2.59 -5.04 0.66
C LYS A 58 -2.84 -4.47 2.05
N GLU A 59 -2.07 -3.46 2.42
CA GLU A 59 -2.14 -2.83 3.76
C GLU A 59 -1.50 -1.44 3.77
N GLU A 60 -1.95 -0.59 4.70
CA GLU A 60 -1.32 0.70 5.00
C GLU A 60 -0.51 0.63 6.30
N VAL A 61 0.74 1.08 6.25
CA VAL A 61 1.66 1.09 7.40
C VAL A 61 2.30 2.46 7.59
N GLU A 62 2.65 2.80 8.83
CA GLU A 62 3.34 4.04 9.16
C GLU A 62 4.80 3.77 9.51
N VAL A 63 5.72 4.59 8.98
CA VAL A 63 7.13 4.59 9.37
C VAL A 63 7.28 5.08 10.80
N VAL A 64 7.59 4.19 11.74
CA VAL A 64 7.76 4.53 13.16
C VAL A 64 9.22 4.83 13.53
N GLN A 65 10.16 4.27 12.78
CA GLN A 65 11.60 4.47 12.99
C GLN A 65 12.38 4.34 11.68
N VAL A 66 13.43 5.15 11.52
CA VAL A 66 14.31 5.14 10.36
C VAL A 66 15.73 4.84 10.83
N TYR A 67 16.32 3.78 10.30
CA TYR A 67 17.73 3.41 10.48
C TYR A 67 18.53 3.79 9.22
N PRO A 68 19.88 3.69 9.21
CA PRO A 68 20.68 4.08 8.06
C PRO A 68 20.26 3.41 6.75
N LYS A 69 19.98 2.09 6.79
CA LYS A 69 19.73 1.25 5.60
C LYS A 69 18.31 0.68 5.50
N TYR A 70 17.50 0.80 6.54
CA TYR A 70 16.13 0.30 6.56
C TYR A 70 15.24 1.17 7.42
N SER A 71 13.92 0.98 7.31
CA SER A 71 12.94 1.60 8.19
C SER A 71 12.01 0.56 8.78
N VAL A 72 11.54 0.84 9.99
CA VAL A 72 10.54 0.05 10.69
C VAL A 72 9.19 0.70 10.47
N CYS A 73 8.25 -0.09 9.97
CA CYS A 73 6.89 0.33 9.72
C CYS A 73 5.94 -0.52 10.55
N ARG A 74 4.86 0.10 11.05
CA ARG A 74 3.82 -0.60 11.80
C ARG A 74 2.45 -0.34 11.24
N LYS A 75 1.56 -1.31 11.39
CA LYS A 75 0.14 -1.12 11.07
C LYS A 75 -0.41 0.05 11.87
N ARG A 76 -1.12 0.95 11.19
CA ARG A 76 -1.78 2.10 11.82
C ARG A 76 -3.18 1.69 12.26
N ASP A 77 -3.36 1.42 13.55
CA ASP A 77 -4.70 1.31 14.12
C ASP A 77 -5.28 2.72 14.26
N LEU A 78 -6.25 3.06 13.41
CA LEU A 78 -6.93 4.35 13.41
C LEU A 78 -7.73 4.61 14.72
N ASP A 79 -7.96 3.57 15.53
CA ASP A 79 -8.81 3.63 16.72
C ASP A 79 -8.08 4.06 18.01
N ALA A 80 -6.75 4.06 18.05
CA ALA A 80 -6.01 4.28 19.30
C ALA A 80 -5.98 5.75 19.79
N LEU A 81 -6.46 6.72 18.99
CA LEU A 81 -6.45 8.15 19.34
C LEU A 81 -7.82 8.73 19.72
N SER A 82 -8.88 7.92 19.82
CA SER A 82 -10.25 8.42 20.05
C SER A 82 -10.99 7.75 21.21
N PHE A 83 -10.41 7.72 22.41
CA PHE A 83 -11.17 7.41 23.64
C PHE A 83 -12.10 8.54 24.12
N ASN A 84 -12.45 9.50 23.26
CA ASN A 84 -13.37 10.59 23.59
C ASN A 84 -14.11 11.12 22.34
N LYS A 85 -14.92 10.30 21.68
CA LYS A 85 -16.02 10.80 20.83
C LYS A 85 -17.25 9.91 20.93
N HIS A 86 -18.16 10.30 21.82
CA HIS A 86 -19.58 10.11 21.58
C HIS A 86 -19.90 10.62 20.17
N PHE A 87 -20.56 9.78 19.37
CA PHE A 87 -21.20 10.14 18.10
C PHE A 87 -20.26 10.46 16.92
N SER A 88 -20.05 9.48 16.06
CA SER A 88 -19.99 9.70 14.61
C SER A 88 -20.37 8.40 13.91
N LEU A 89 -21.57 8.43 13.35
CA LEU A 89 -22.15 7.49 12.42
C LEU A 89 -21.09 6.99 11.43
N ASP A 90 -20.89 5.68 11.37
CA ASP A 90 -20.13 5.01 10.31
C ASP A 90 -20.64 5.51 8.96
N SER A 91 -19.94 6.44 8.31
CA SER A 91 -20.15 6.69 6.90
C SER A 91 -19.56 5.52 6.14
N LYS A 92 -20.27 4.38 6.13
CA LYS A 92 -20.11 3.36 5.09
C LYS A 92 -20.24 4.12 3.77
N SER A 93 -19.14 4.38 3.09
CA SER A 93 -19.13 4.89 1.73
C SER A 93 -19.78 3.83 0.84
N SER A 94 -21.09 3.91 0.64
CA SER A 94 -21.79 3.03 -0.29
C SER A 94 -21.50 3.52 -1.71
N TYR A 95 -20.45 2.97 -2.33
CA TYR A 95 -20.19 3.19 -3.75
C TYR A 95 -21.39 2.69 -4.57
N SER A 96 -21.86 3.51 -5.52
CA SER A 96 -22.92 3.13 -6.46
C SER A 96 -22.34 2.43 -7.69
N LYS A 97 -23.09 1.49 -8.27
CA LYS A 97 -22.67 0.76 -9.47
C LYS A 97 -22.61 1.69 -10.68
N LEU A 98 -21.56 1.55 -11.48
CA LEU A 98 -21.40 2.25 -12.76
C LEU A 98 -22.24 1.57 -13.85
N ASN A 99 -22.74 2.35 -14.82
CA ASN A 99 -23.44 1.85 -15.99
C ASN A 99 -22.43 1.41 -17.06
N LEU A 100 -21.93 0.18 -16.93
CA LEU A 100 -20.86 -0.38 -17.79
C LEU A 100 -21.38 -1.59 -18.58
N ASN A 101 -20.80 -1.82 -19.76
CA ASN A 101 -20.92 -3.11 -20.41
C ASN A 101 -20.14 -4.16 -19.61
N LYS A 102 -20.82 -5.21 -19.14
CA LYS A 102 -20.21 -6.26 -18.31
C LYS A 102 -19.11 -7.04 -19.04
N ASP A 103 -19.25 -7.21 -20.36
CA ASP A 103 -18.29 -7.94 -21.18
C ASP A 103 -16.97 -7.18 -21.35
N SER A 104 -16.96 -5.88 -21.04
CA SER A 104 -15.78 -5.03 -21.07
C SER A 104 -15.02 -4.99 -19.74
N ILE A 105 -15.51 -5.66 -18.69
CA ILE A 105 -14.86 -5.68 -17.39
C ILE A 105 -13.64 -6.60 -17.45
N GLN A 106 -12.46 -6.04 -17.19
CA GLN A 106 -11.21 -6.77 -17.06
C GLN A 106 -10.70 -6.62 -15.62
N PRO A 107 -10.91 -7.61 -14.73
CA PRO A 107 -10.44 -7.52 -13.36
C PRO A 107 -8.90 -7.49 -13.31
N ALA A 108 -8.33 -6.48 -12.66
CA ALA A 108 -6.88 -6.36 -12.49
C ALA A 108 -6.28 -7.39 -11.53
N PHE A 109 -7.11 -7.96 -10.68
CA PHE A 109 -6.75 -8.94 -9.67
C PHE A 109 -7.84 -9.99 -9.58
N SER A 110 -7.47 -11.23 -9.32
CA SER A 110 -8.39 -12.33 -9.04
C SER A 110 -8.34 -12.69 -7.55
N GLY A 111 -9.48 -13.12 -7.00
CA GLY A 111 -9.58 -13.55 -5.61
C GLY A 111 -9.44 -12.44 -4.57
N GLU A 112 -9.28 -12.85 -3.32
CA GLU A 112 -9.08 -11.96 -2.18
C GLU A 112 -7.69 -11.29 -2.22
N VAL A 113 -7.52 -10.26 -1.39
CA VAL A 113 -6.22 -9.60 -1.21
C VAL A 113 -5.24 -10.60 -0.61
N SER A 114 -4.09 -10.79 -1.25
CA SER A 114 -3.07 -11.72 -0.75
C SER A 114 -2.41 -11.17 0.52
N PRO A 115 -1.94 -12.03 1.45
CA PRO A 115 -1.14 -11.60 2.59
C PRO A 115 0.14 -10.84 2.16
N ILE A 116 0.70 -10.05 3.07
CA ILE A 116 2.00 -9.40 2.86
C ILE A 116 3.10 -10.47 2.85
N GLU A 117 4.01 -10.38 1.89
CA GLU A 117 5.15 -11.28 1.73
C GLU A 117 6.48 -10.51 1.65
N ILE A 118 7.59 -11.19 1.95
CA ILE A 118 8.93 -10.63 1.75
C ILE A 118 9.13 -10.39 0.25
N GLY A 119 9.59 -9.18 -0.09
CA GLY A 119 9.81 -8.74 -1.47
C GLY A 119 8.68 -7.90 -2.06
N ASP A 120 7.52 -7.83 -1.38
CA ASP A 120 6.40 -7.00 -1.79
C ASP A 120 6.81 -5.54 -2.00
N LEU A 121 6.21 -4.91 -3.02
CA LEU A 121 6.46 -3.52 -3.36
C LEU A 121 5.79 -2.60 -2.34
N VAL A 122 6.51 -1.54 -1.98
CA VAL A 122 6.04 -0.52 -1.06
C VAL A 122 6.13 0.84 -1.74
N ILE A 123 5.03 1.60 -1.69
CA ILE A 123 4.95 2.95 -2.24
C ILE A 123 4.58 3.96 -1.14
N ILE A 124 5.09 5.18 -1.26
CA ILE A 124 4.73 6.27 -0.34
C ILE A 124 3.35 6.77 -0.76
N LYS A 125 2.43 6.91 0.21
CA LYS A 125 1.09 7.46 0.00
C LYS A 125 1.11 8.98 -0.13
#